data_AF-A0AA97CS65-F1
#
_entry.id   AF-A0AA97CS65-F1
#
_cell.length_a   1.000
_cell.length_b   1.000
_cell.length_c   1.000
_cell.angle_alpha   90.00
_cell.angle_beta   90.00
_cell.angle_gamma   90.00
#
_symmetry.space_group_name_H-M   'P 1'
#
loop_
_entity.id
_entity.type
_entity.pdbx_description
1 polymer ?
#
loop_
_entity_poly.entity_id
_entity_poly.type
_entity_poly.pdbx_seq_one_letter_code
_entity_poly.pdbx_strand_id
1 'polypeptide(L)'
;MSNDVVSEIAAWNARAAAARAAGIELEALSQALGNAISANYLGESCDEGEALFVLLSSLVSDGTRQLMDHAWAAYQLEETANAARIQLAETDAANSSSITGSGRP
;
A
#
# COMPACT_ATOMS: atom_id res chain seq x y z
N MET A 1 -18.33 -16.62 -17.48
CA MET A 1 -18.20 -15.44 -16.62
C MET A 1 -19.48 -14.63 -16.60
N SER A 2 -20.13 -14.58 -15.44
CA SER A 2 -21.33 -13.75 -15.23
C SER A 2 -20.96 -12.26 -15.14
N ASN A 3 -21.93 -11.37 -15.39
CA ASN A 3 -21.73 -9.92 -15.26
C ASN A 3 -21.33 -9.52 -13.82
N ASP A 4 -21.78 -10.27 -12.82
CA ASP A 4 -21.44 -10.03 -11.41
C ASP A 4 -19.96 -10.32 -11.12
N VAL A 5 -19.40 -11.38 -11.69
CA VAL A 5 -17.97 -11.70 -11.54
C VAL A 5 -17.10 -10.64 -12.22
N VAL A 6 -17.51 -10.14 -13.39
CA VAL A 6 -16.76 -9.08 -14.09
C VAL A 6 -16.72 -7.79 -13.27
N SER A 7 -17.85 -7.38 -12.67
CA SER A 7 -17.91 -6.17 -11.86
C SER A 7 -17.11 -6.30 -10.56
N GLU A 8 -17.16 -7.47 -9.92
CA GLU A 8 -16.40 -7.81 -8.71
C GLU A 8 -14.88 -7.81 -9.00
N ILE A 9 -14.44 -8.38 -10.14
CA ILE A 9 -13.03 -8.32 -10.60
C ILE A 9 -12.58 -6.87 -10.80
N ALA A 10 -13.42 -6.02 -11.41
CA ALA A 10 -13.11 -4.61 -11.61
C ALA A 10 -12.97 -3.86 -10.27
N ALA A 11 -13.80 -4.18 -9.28
CA ALA A 11 -13.69 -3.62 -7.94
C ALA A 11 -12.39 -4.03 -7.25
N TRP A 12 -11.96 -5.30 -7.37
CA TRP A 12 -10.67 -5.74 -6.83
C TRP A 12 -9.47 -5.07 -7.50
N ASN A 13 -9.53 -4.84 -8.82
CA ASN A 13 -8.50 -4.06 -9.52
C ASN A 13 -8.41 -2.63 -8.99
N ALA A 14 -9.56 -1.97 -8.78
CA ALA A 14 -9.59 -0.61 -8.25
C ALA A 14 -9.01 -0.53 -6.82
N ARG A 15 -9.33 -1.52 -5.98
CA ARG A 15 -8.78 -1.62 -4.62
C ARG A 15 -7.25 -1.83 -4.63
N ALA A 16 -6.74 -2.72 -5.48
CA ALA A 16 -5.31 -2.95 -5.62
C ALA A 16 -4.57 -1.68 -6.09
N ALA A 17 -5.13 -0.97 -7.08
CA ALA A 17 -4.56 0.27 -7.58
C ALA A 17 -4.56 1.38 -6.51
N ALA A 18 -5.64 1.51 -5.74
CA ALA A 18 -5.73 2.48 -4.65
C ALA A 18 -4.73 2.18 -3.52
N ALA A 19 -4.58 0.91 -3.14
CA ALA A 19 -3.61 0.49 -2.13
C ALA A 19 -2.17 0.77 -2.58
N ARG A 20 -1.84 0.47 -3.83
CA ARG A 20 -0.54 0.81 -4.42
C ARG A 20 -0.26 2.31 -4.42
N ALA A 21 -1.24 3.12 -4.84
CA ALA A 21 -1.10 4.57 -4.87
C ALA A 21 -0.83 5.13 -3.46
N ALA A 22 -1.56 4.63 -2.45
CA ALA A 22 -1.33 4.99 -1.06
C ALA A 22 0.08 4.61 -0.58
N GLY A 23 0.58 3.42 -0.94
CA GLY A 23 1.96 3.01 -0.64
C GLY A 23 3.01 3.98 -1.19
N ILE A 24 2.87 4.35 -2.47
CA ILE A 24 3.78 5.30 -3.14
C ILE A 24 3.73 6.69 -2.48
N GLU A 25 2.54 7.19 -2.14
CA GLU A 25 2.38 8.50 -1.50
C GLU A 25 3.00 8.54 -0.09
N LEU A 26 2.86 7.45 0.68
CA LEU A 26 3.47 7.31 2.01
C LEU A 26 4.99 7.26 1.92
N GLU A 27 5.55 6.58 0.91
CA GLU A 27 6.99 6.59 0.65
C GLU A 27 7.51 7.98 0.31
N ALA A 28 6.82 8.67 -0.60
CA ALA A 28 7.16 10.03 -1.00
C ALA A 28 7.11 11.00 0.19
N LEU A 29 6.11 10.89 1.05
CA LEU A 29 5.99 11.70 2.26
C LEU A 29 7.13 11.42 3.25
N SER A 30 7.47 10.15 3.47
CA SER A 30 8.59 9.75 4.33
C SER A 30 9.90 10.36 3.85
N GLN A 31 10.18 10.28 2.54
CA GLN A 31 11.37 10.88 1.95
C GLN A 31 11.37 12.42 2.07
N ALA A 32 10.23 13.07 1.83
CA ALA A 32 10.11 14.52 1.96
C ALA A 32 10.38 15.00 3.39
N LEU A 33 9.87 14.28 4.40
CA LEU A 33 10.14 14.57 5.81
C LEU A 33 11.62 14.37 6.18
N GLY A 34 12.23 13.28 5.71
CA GLY A 34 13.67 13.05 5.90
C GLY A 34 14.53 14.18 5.31
N ASN A 35 14.19 14.62 4.11
CA ASN A 35 14.89 15.73 3.45
C ASN A 35 14.72 17.06 4.22
N ALA A 36 13.53 17.35 4.73
CA ALA A 36 13.25 18.57 5.49
C ALA A 36 14.10 18.68 6.77
N ILE A 37 14.39 17.56 7.43
CA ILE A 37 15.29 17.53 8.59
C ILE A 37 16.74 17.71 8.19
N SER A 38 17.17 17.06 7.11
CA SER A 38 18.57 17.18 6.65
C SER A 38 18.97 18.60 6.24
N ALA A 39 17.98 19.43 5.87
CA ALA A 39 18.18 20.83 5.48
C ALA A 39 18.04 21.82 6.66
N ASN A 40 17.86 21.35 7.90
CA ASN A 40 17.59 22.21 9.04
C ASN A 40 18.88 22.67 9.76
N TYR A 41 18.95 23.95 10.12
CA TYR A 41 20.08 24.61 10.77
C TYR A 41 19.94 24.72 12.30
N LEU A 42 18.88 24.15 12.89
CA LEU A 42 18.60 24.26 14.33
C LEU A 42 19.79 23.85 15.22
N GLY A 43 20.66 22.94 14.78
CA GLY A 43 21.84 22.48 15.51
C GLY A 43 23.09 23.37 15.36
N GLU A 44 23.05 24.42 14.55
CA GLU A 44 24.23 25.23 14.29
C GLU A 44 24.49 26.24 15.43
N SER A 45 25.71 26.19 15.98
CA SER A 45 26.34 27.25 16.80
C SER A 45 25.92 27.36 18.28
N CYS A 46 25.03 26.51 18.82
CA CYS A 46 24.80 26.42 20.27
C CYS A 46 24.28 25.05 20.75
N ASP A 47 24.52 24.75 22.03
CA ASP A 47 24.13 23.48 22.67
C ASP A 47 22.60 23.32 22.76
N GLU A 48 21.86 24.42 22.99
CA GLU A 48 20.40 24.40 23.00
C GLU A 48 19.82 24.09 21.63
N GLY A 49 20.46 24.61 20.58
CA GLY A 49 20.10 24.34 19.19
C GLY A 49 20.31 22.88 18.82
N GLU A 50 21.46 22.32 19.19
CA GLU A 50 21.77 20.90 18.99
C GLU A 50 20.76 20.01 19.71
N ALA A 51 20.41 20.32 20.96
CA ALA A 51 19.41 19.56 21.71
C ALA A 51 18.03 19.58 21.03
N LEU A 52 17.61 20.73 20.50
CA LEU A 52 16.36 20.86 19.74
C LEU A 52 16.41 20.10 18.40
N PHE A 53 17.54 20.16 17.71
CA PHE A 53 17.76 19.44 16.46
C PHE A 53 17.71 17.93 16.66
N VAL A 54 18.36 17.41 17.71
CA VAL A 54 18.32 15.98 18.07
C VAL A 54 16.89 15.53 18.38
N LEU A 55 16.14 16.30 19.18
CA LEU A 55 14.75 15.98 19.51
C LEU A 55 13.87 15.95 18.26
N LEU A 56 13.97 16.97 17.41
CA LEU A 56 13.22 17.07 16.17
C LEU A 56 13.57 15.93 15.20
N SER A 57 14.86 15.62 15.07
CA SER A 57 15.37 14.54 14.22
C SER A 57 14.86 13.18 14.70
N SER A 58 14.81 12.95 16.01
CA SER A 58 14.25 11.72 16.58
C SER A 58 12.76 11.59 16.27
N LEU A 59 11.98 12.65 16.50
CA LEU A 59 10.54 12.65 16.23
C LEU A 59 10.23 12.38 14.76
N VAL A 60 10.97 13.03 13.85
CA VAL A 60 10.79 12.78 12.41
C VAL A 60 11.28 11.40 12.02
N SER A 61 12.38 10.89 12.58
CA SER A 61 12.85 9.52 12.29
C SER A 61 11.83 8.46 12.71
N ASP A 62 11.15 8.66 13.84
CA ASP A 62 10.08 7.76 14.27
C ASP A 62 8.85 7.88 13.36
N GLY A 63 8.50 9.10 12.95
CA GLY A 63 7.41 9.35 11.99
C GLY A 63 7.68 8.75 10.62
N THR A 64 8.89 8.88 10.08
CA THR A 64 9.27 8.30 8.78
C THR A 64 9.25 6.77 8.83
N ARG A 65 9.66 6.16 9.95
CA ARG A 65 9.54 4.72 10.16
C ARG A 65 8.09 4.26 10.13
N GLN A 66 7.19 4.94 10.85
CA GLN A 66 5.76 4.62 10.82
C GLN A 66 5.14 4.76 9.43
N LEU A 67 5.53 5.80 8.67
CA LEU A 67 5.08 5.97 7.29
C LEU A 67 5.56 4.83 6.39
N MET A 68 6.78 4.33 6.57
CA MET A 68 7.30 3.15 5.85
C MET A 68 6.52 1.88 6.21
N ASP A 69 6.24 1.67 7.48
CA ASP A 69 5.45 0.52 7.94
C ASP A 69 4.03 0.55 7.33
N HIS A 70 3.42 1.75 7.25
CA HIS A 70 2.12 1.93 6.60
C HIS A 70 2.19 1.77 5.08
N ALA A 71 3.27 2.21 4.43
CA ALA A 71 3.47 1.98 3.00
C ALA A 71 3.55 0.47 2.70
N TRP A 72 4.30 -0.27 3.52
CA TRP A 72 4.39 -1.72 3.39
C TRP A 72 3.04 -2.41 3.61
N ALA A 73 2.26 -1.99 4.61
CA ALA A 73 0.90 -2.48 4.82
C ALA A 73 -0.01 -2.20 3.61
N ALA A 74 0.14 -1.04 2.95
CA ALA A 74 -0.59 -0.73 1.73
C ALA A 74 -0.22 -1.67 0.57
N TYR A 75 1.05 -2.01 0.41
CA TYR A 75 1.48 -3.01 -0.58
C TYR A 75 0.97 -4.42 -0.29
N GLN A 76 0.85 -4.81 0.99
CA GLN A 76 0.20 -6.07 1.34
C GLN A 76 -1.29 -6.10 0.99
N LEU A 77 -1.98 -4.96 1.12
CA LEU A 77 -3.37 -4.83 0.70
C LEU A 77 -3.50 -4.93 -0.84
N GLU A 78 -2.55 -4.36 -1.60
CA GLU A 78 -2.46 -4.56 -3.05
C GLU A 78 -2.32 -6.06 -3.39
N GLU A 79 -1.38 -6.76 -2.74
CA GLU A 79 -1.15 -8.19 -2.95
C GLU A 79 -2.40 -9.02 -2.61
N THR A 80 -3.04 -8.72 -1.48
CA THR A 80 -4.27 -9.40 -1.03
C THR A 80 -5.42 -9.19 -2.02
N ALA A 81 -5.60 -7.96 -2.51
CA ALA A 81 -6.62 -7.64 -3.51
C ALA A 81 -6.36 -8.37 -4.84
N ASN A 82 -5.10 -8.47 -5.25
CA ASN A 82 -4.71 -9.23 -6.44
C ASN A 82 -4.97 -10.74 -6.27
N ALA A 83 -4.64 -11.32 -5.12
CA ALA A 83 -4.92 -12.71 -4.81
C ALA A 83 -6.43 -13.02 -4.85
N ALA A 84 -7.25 -12.17 -4.21
CA ALA A 84 -8.71 -12.31 -4.21
C ALA A 84 -9.29 -12.27 -5.63
N ARG A 85 -8.79 -11.38 -6.49
CA ARG A 85 -9.18 -11.30 -7.90
C ARG A 85 -8.86 -12.58 -8.67
N ILE A 86 -7.67 -13.14 -8.47
CA ILE A 86 -7.25 -14.39 -9.13
C ILE A 86 -8.15 -15.55 -8.70
N GLN A 87 -8.34 -15.71 -7.39
CA GLN A 87 -9.19 -16.77 -6.83
C GLN A 87 -10.63 -16.69 -7.35
N LEU A 88 -11.17 -15.48 -7.48
CA LEU A 88 -12.51 -15.27 -8.05
C LEU A 88 -12.59 -15.71 -9.52
N ALA A 89 -11.59 -15.38 -10.33
CA ALA A 89 -11.54 -15.77 -11.74
C ALA A 89 -11.41 -17.30 -11.90
N GLU A 90 -10.60 -17.95 -11.07
CA GLU A 90 -10.45 -19.41 -11.05
C GLU A 90 -11.75 -20.11 -10.65
N THR A 91 -12.45 -19.56 -9.65
CA THR A 91 -13.74 -20.10 -9.17
C THR A 91 -14.82 -19.99 -10.26
N ASP A 92 -14.91 -18.86 -10.98
CA ASP A 92 -15.84 -18.70 -12.11
C ASP A 92 -15.55 -19.67 -13.26
N ALA A 93 -14.26 -19.88 -13.57
CA ALA A 93 -13.84 -20.83 -14.59
C ALA A 93 -14.24 -22.28 -14.22
N ALA A 94 -13.98 -22.70 -12.98
CA ALA A 94 -14.32 -24.04 -12.48
C ALA A 94 -15.83 -24.30 -12.47
N ASN A 95 -16.63 -23.30 -12.07
CA ASN A 95 -18.08 -23.37 -12.08
C ASN A 95 -18.63 -23.48 -13.51
N SER A 96 -18.07 -22.72 -14.45
CA SER A 96 -18.46 -22.76 -15.86
C SER A 96 -18.21 -24.14 -16.49
N SER A 97 -17.08 -24.78 -16.18
CA SER A 97 -16.75 -26.13 -16.68
C SER A 97 -17.62 -27.24 -16.09
N SER A 98 -18.09 -27.10 -14.84
CA SER A 98 -18.94 -28.09 -14.19
C SER A 98 -20.36 -28.10 -14.76
N ILE A 99 -20.88 -26.93 -15.16
CA ILE A 99 -22.21 -26.79 -15.77
C ILE A 99 -22.26 -27.42 -17.17
N THR A 100 -21.19 -27.33 -17.96
CA THR A 100 -21.15 -27.91 -19.32
C THR A 100 -20.89 -29.42 -19.33
N GLY A 101 -20.33 -29.99 -18.25
CA GLY A 101 -20.02 -31.42 -18.14
C GLY A 101 -21.16 -32.32 -17.66
N SER A 102 -22.23 -31.76 -17.07
CA SER A 102 -23.35 -32.55 -16.48
C SER A 102 -24.43 -32.96 -17.50
N GLY A 103 -24.25 -32.63 -18.77
CA GLY A 103 -25.11 -33.08 -19.88
C GLY A 103 -24.47 -34.20 -20.69
N ARG A 104 -24.46 -35.44 -20.20
CA ARG A 104 -24.34 -36.64 -21.06
C ARG A 104 -25.48 -37.63 -20.73
N PRO A 105 -26.08 -38.25 -21.76
CA PRO A 105 -27.33 -39.01 -21.71
C PRO A 105 -27.26 -40.30 -20.90
#